data_AF-A0A497G9B2-F1
#
_entry.id   AF-A0A497G9B2-F1
#
_cell.length_a   1.000
_cell.length_b   1.000
_cell.length_c   1.000
_cell.angle_alpha   90.00
_cell.angle_beta   90.00
_cell.angle_gamma   90.00
#
_symmetry.space_group_name_H-M   'P 1'
#
loop_
_entity.id
_entity.type
_entity.pdbx_description
1 polymer ?
#
loop_
_entity_poly.entity_id
_entity_poly.type
_entity_poly.pdbx_seq_one_letter_code
_entity_poly.pdbx_strand_id
1 'polypeptide(L)'
;MRACELKYALGLLHFNLEFVAGVEATYHLNVRESLEPLLDLLAETPWWKVDLELQGFYVEFLEARYPEVLDKLRRLVRRGQVELIVTHYSDQIYLAYPEYDMEKSQELVGEILERNGLERSRVFFTQENFFTPAAPKFMEKHGFEVALIDYRYYNYFHRTKPDLVKPLYYYKGVHVLVGPPPQYTLQPLSCNCLRWLWYWYGDGEHLLAEGSPYSLLDFRCSGRRRERMRMILNELRDSGYRLVTVSEFVSELLERGCKPTAMGEVLEGAWNMPANDGVYLWMGRYRSYWEMDVQVRSLSYKSRKYVLAAETLVNYAEREGEPTSDLVDYVKLAWKHQLRAECSDPTGWSPLLPEVGYAVNNAYLAEYYARLVIGEVKRRIGLERVVVDTMTGRVEEGVLEEGLVKVEALPIKLEFVGCEPEVEYLRSGEEYVVRMRFRPKAEVAGVKVPLIHSLVSYSHSLNDEEVETVNLDKFDFNHIYLPLPNGLISLDERMHLVKVNEKMHVAVRVDKIERSIGFLVEGAPSYMEFDWELRVLRTSLEEALRRALEINVWPRVQV
;
A
#
# COMPACT_ATOMS: atom_id res chain seq x y z
N MET A 1 2.91 -15.49 48.13
CA MET A 1 3.76 -15.15 46.97
C MET A 1 2.86 -14.49 45.93
N ARG A 2 2.97 -13.18 45.71
CA ARG A 2 2.24 -12.49 44.64
C ARG A 2 2.80 -13.00 43.31
N ALA A 3 1.96 -13.48 42.40
CA ALA A 3 2.38 -13.85 41.06
C ALA A 3 3.16 -12.67 40.44
N CYS A 4 4.38 -12.92 39.95
CA CYS A 4 5.21 -11.87 39.39
C CYS A 4 4.50 -11.30 38.15
N GLU A 5 4.06 -10.06 38.23
CA GLU A 5 3.42 -9.36 37.11
C GLU A 5 4.46 -9.12 36.01
N LEU A 6 4.17 -9.60 34.80
CA LEU A 6 5.01 -9.38 33.63
C LEU A 6 4.66 -8.03 33.02
N LYS A 7 5.65 -7.18 32.78
CA LYS A 7 5.47 -5.82 32.26
C LYS A 7 6.33 -5.60 31.02
N TYR A 8 5.70 -5.30 29.89
CA TYR A 8 6.38 -5.03 28.62
C TYR A 8 6.01 -3.66 28.08
N ALA A 9 6.97 -2.98 27.48
CA ALA A 9 6.77 -1.72 26.79
C ALA A 9 7.30 -1.84 25.37
N LEU A 10 6.46 -1.52 24.40
CA LEU A 10 6.74 -1.62 22.98
C LEU A 10 6.83 -0.23 22.35
N GLY A 11 7.64 -0.11 21.31
CA GLY A 11 7.67 1.08 20.48
C GLY A 11 7.83 0.72 19.02
N LEU A 12 6.91 1.21 18.20
CA LEU A 12 7.01 1.15 16.75
C LEU A 12 7.22 2.55 16.23
N LEU A 13 8.37 2.78 15.59
CA LEU A 13 8.75 4.05 14.96
C LEU A 13 8.75 3.86 13.44
N HIS A 14 7.77 4.44 12.76
CA HIS A 14 7.68 4.44 11.30
C HIS A 14 8.35 5.69 10.76
N PHE A 15 9.34 5.56 9.87
CA PHE A 15 9.93 6.72 9.18
C PHE A 15 9.62 6.68 7.70
N ASN A 16 9.03 7.76 7.22
CA ASN A 16 8.73 8.01 5.83
C ASN A 16 9.78 8.97 5.25
N LEU A 17 10.72 8.46 4.45
CA LEU A 17 11.65 9.35 3.72
C LEU A 17 10.88 10.29 2.79
N GLU A 18 9.83 9.78 2.17
CA GLU A 18 8.99 10.42 1.16
C GLU A 18 7.89 11.32 1.74
N PHE A 19 7.93 11.66 3.05
CA PHE A 19 6.94 12.49 3.76
C PHE A 19 6.69 13.86 3.09
N VAL A 20 7.69 14.35 2.34
CA VAL A 20 7.51 15.44 1.37
C VAL A 20 8.10 15.01 0.03
N ALA A 21 7.37 14.14 -0.66
CA ALA A 21 7.82 13.49 -1.88
C ALA A 21 8.28 14.52 -2.94
N GLY A 22 9.45 14.30 -3.54
CA GLY A 22 10.04 15.18 -4.54
C GLY A 22 10.81 16.39 -4.01
N VAL A 23 10.88 16.60 -2.70
CA VAL A 23 11.65 17.67 -2.09
C VAL A 23 12.86 17.11 -1.34
N GLU A 24 13.94 16.77 -2.04
CA GLU A 24 15.12 16.08 -1.46
C GLU A 24 15.72 16.78 -0.20
N ALA A 25 15.57 18.09 -0.07
CA ALA A 25 15.98 18.82 1.14
C ALA A 25 15.29 18.32 2.42
N THR A 26 14.03 17.88 2.35
CA THR A 26 13.32 17.30 3.51
C THR A 26 13.84 15.91 3.84
N TYR A 27 14.30 15.14 2.85
CA TYR A 27 14.91 13.82 3.06
C TYR A 27 16.18 13.95 3.89
N HIS A 28 17.02 14.92 3.53
CA HIS A 28 18.22 15.26 4.30
C HIS A 28 17.93 15.75 5.72
N LEU A 29 16.78 16.40 5.95
CA LEU A 29 16.35 16.82 7.29
C LEU A 29 15.80 15.64 8.08
N ASN A 30 14.99 14.76 7.47
CA ASN A 30 14.48 13.55 8.10
C ASN A 30 15.64 12.72 8.70
N VAL A 31 16.71 12.52 7.90
CA VAL A 31 17.90 11.81 8.37
C VAL A 31 18.60 12.55 9.52
N ARG A 32 19.00 13.81 9.32
CA ARG A 32 19.89 14.53 10.26
C ARG A 32 19.20 15.01 11.53
N GLU A 33 17.93 15.38 11.43
CA GLU A 33 17.18 16.01 12.52
C GLU A 33 16.28 15.01 13.25
N SER A 34 16.09 13.81 12.71
CA SER A 34 15.24 12.79 13.33
C SER A 34 15.89 11.41 13.44
N LEU A 35 16.16 10.73 12.33
CA LEU A 35 16.67 9.35 12.37
C LEU A 35 18.02 9.26 13.08
N GLU A 36 19.02 10.03 12.65
CA GLU A 36 20.36 9.98 13.25
C GLU A 36 20.35 10.29 14.77
N PRO A 37 19.68 11.37 15.25
CA PRO A 37 19.53 11.62 16.68
C PRO A 37 18.88 10.47 17.46
N LEU A 38 17.93 9.75 16.84
CA LEU A 38 17.32 8.55 17.43
C LEU A 38 18.34 7.43 17.56
N LEU A 39 19.09 7.14 16.49
CA LEU A 39 20.13 6.10 16.50
C LEU A 39 21.21 6.41 17.54
N ASP A 40 21.56 7.69 17.72
CA ASP A 40 22.50 8.14 18.76
C ASP A 40 21.94 7.92 20.17
N LEU A 41 20.65 8.23 20.41
CA LEU A 41 20.01 7.98 21.70
C LEU A 41 19.91 6.48 22.03
N LEU A 42 19.62 5.63 21.03
CA LEU A 42 19.65 4.17 21.16
C LEU A 42 21.07 3.67 21.47
N ALA A 43 22.09 4.23 20.82
CA ALA A 43 23.51 3.92 21.08
C ALA A 43 23.89 4.20 22.54
N GLU A 44 23.43 5.33 23.09
CA GLU A 44 23.62 5.74 24.49
C GLU A 44 22.80 4.92 25.51
N THR A 45 21.78 4.20 25.07
CA THR A 45 20.83 3.49 25.94
C THR A 45 20.75 1.99 25.60
N PRO A 46 21.77 1.16 25.95
CA PRO A 46 21.89 -0.20 25.43
C PRO A 46 20.75 -1.19 25.80
N TRP A 47 19.98 -0.88 26.83
CA TRP A 47 18.85 -1.71 27.27
C TRP A 47 17.54 -1.34 26.58
N TRP A 48 17.49 -0.21 25.84
CA TRP A 48 16.32 0.20 25.09
C TRP A 48 16.30 -0.51 23.73
N LYS A 49 15.21 -1.23 23.49
CA LYS A 49 14.90 -1.89 22.23
C LYS A 49 13.66 -1.29 21.59
N VAL A 50 13.63 -1.27 20.26
CA VAL A 50 12.55 -0.66 19.48
C VAL A 50 12.40 -1.33 18.12
N ASP A 51 11.19 -1.29 17.59
CA ASP A 51 10.88 -1.64 16.21
C ASP A 51 10.95 -0.38 15.36
N LEU A 52 11.81 -0.40 14.33
CA LEU A 52 12.05 0.72 13.44
C LEU A 52 11.63 0.31 12.04
N GLU A 53 10.62 0.97 11.50
CA GLU A 53 10.22 0.78 10.11
C GLU A 53 10.85 1.86 9.22
N LEU A 54 11.49 1.41 8.13
CA LEU A 54 12.07 2.23 7.07
C LEU A 54 11.67 1.62 5.71
N GLN A 55 11.61 2.43 4.65
CA GLN A 55 11.49 1.91 3.29
C GLN A 55 12.84 1.43 2.73
N GLY A 56 12.83 0.52 1.74
CA GLY A 56 14.04 0.13 1.01
C GLY A 56 14.75 1.33 0.36
N PHE A 57 13.98 2.29 -0.15
CA PHE A 57 14.48 3.56 -0.70
C PHE A 57 15.15 4.43 0.37
N TYR A 58 14.68 4.37 1.62
CA TYR A 58 15.36 5.02 2.75
C TYR A 58 16.77 4.44 2.92
N VAL A 59 16.92 3.12 2.89
CA VAL A 59 18.22 2.45 3.02
C VAL A 59 19.15 2.83 1.87
N GLU A 60 18.66 2.87 0.62
CA GLU A 60 19.47 3.33 -0.53
C GLU A 60 19.91 4.79 -0.40
N PHE A 61 19.03 5.65 0.13
CA PHE A 61 19.36 7.05 0.36
C PHE A 61 20.46 7.19 1.42
N LEU A 62 20.40 6.41 2.49
CA LEU A 62 21.46 6.36 3.51
C LEU A 62 22.78 5.82 2.93
N GLU A 63 22.73 4.73 2.15
CA GLU A 63 23.91 4.15 1.48
C GLU A 63 24.61 5.21 0.61
N ALA A 64 23.84 5.99 -0.15
CA ALA A 64 24.38 6.98 -1.07
C ALA A 64 24.84 8.30 -0.40
N ARG A 65 24.16 8.74 0.67
CA ARG A 65 24.31 10.11 1.21
C ARG A 65 24.79 10.17 2.67
N TYR A 66 24.60 9.11 3.45
CA TYR A 66 24.87 9.05 4.89
C TYR A 66 25.42 7.69 5.35
N PRO A 67 26.54 7.20 4.75
CA PRO A 67 27.07 5.88 5.06
C PRO A 67 27.44 5.69 6.55
N GLU A 68 27.80 6.77 7.25
CA GLU A 68 28.04 6.77 8.69
C GLU A 68 26.78 6.55 9.53
N VAL A 69 25.64 7.08 9.10
CA VAL A 69 24.33 6.87 9.75
C VAL A 69 23.84 5.45 9.48
N LEU A 70 24.02 4.96 8.25
CA LEU A 70 23.74 3.57 7.91
C LEU A 70 24.56 2.59 8.77
N ASP A 71 25.82 2.90 9.03
CA ASP A 71 26.68 2.07 9.88
C ASP A 71 26.26 2.11 11.36
N LYS A 72 25.70 3.23 11.85
CA LYS A 72 25.01 3.26 13.16
C LYS A 72 23.84 2.30 13.16
N LEU A 73 22.93 2.38 12.18
CA LEU A 73 21.78 1.48 12.06
C LEU A 73 22.21 0.01 12.05
N ARG A 74 23.18 -0.35 11.22
CA ARG A 74 23.72 -1.71 11.12
C ARG A 74 24.20 -2.26 12.47
N ARG A 75 24.94 -1.45 13.24
CA ARG A 75 25.38 -1.85 14.59
C ARG A 75 24.21 -2.07 15.55
N LEU A 76 23.18 -1.22 15.48
CA LEU A 76 21.98 -1.30 16.33
C LEU A 76 21.15 -2.55 16.03
N VAL A 77 21.01 -2.89 14.75
CA VAL A 77 20.35 -4.11 14.27
C VAL A 77 21.14 -5.34 14.72
N ARG A 78 22.45 -5.40 14.44
CA ARG A 78 23.30 -6.56 14.79
C ARG A 78 23.31 -6.89 16.29
N ARG A 79 23.15 -5.89 17.16
CA ARG A 79 23.11 -6.09 18.62
C ARG A 79 21.70 -6.36 19.17
N GLY A 80 20.68 -6.45 18.30
CA GLY A 80 19.30 -6.73 18.67
C GLY A 80 18.61 -5.61 19.46
N GLN A 81 19.03 -4.36 19.25
CA GLN A 81 18.36 -3.19 19.83
C GLN A 81 17.36 -2.52 18.89
N VAL A 82 17.57 -2.68 17.58
CA VAL A 82 16.60 -2.29 16.57
C VAL A 82 16.14 -3.54 15.86
N GLU A 83 14.85 -3.83 15.94
CA GLU A 83 14.19 -4.74 15.01
C GLU A 83 13.81 -3.92 13.76
N LEU A 84 14.56 -4.12 12.67
CA LEU A 84 14.44 -3.31 11.46
C LEU A 84 13.36 -3.88 10.53
N ILE A 85 12.23 -3.19 10.47
CA ILE A 85 11.13 -3.51 9.56
C ILE A 85 11.38 -2.76 8.25
N VAL A 86 11.42 -3.49 7.14
CA VAL A 86 11.50 -2.89 5.80
C VAL A 86 10.59 -3.73 4.94
N THR A 87 9.31 -3.38 4.86
CA THR A 87 8.31 -4.24 4.18
C THR A 87 8.24 -3.95 2.70
N HIS A 88 8.52 -2.73 2.26
CA HIS A 88 8.42 -2.28 0.88
C HIS A 88 9.62 -1.42 0.47
N TYR A 89 9.80 -1.23 -0.83
CA TYR A 89 10.84 -0.40 -1.41
C TYR A 89 10.52 1.10 -1.30
N SER A 90 9.30 1.52 -1.58
CA SER A 90 8.81 2.90 -1.43
C SER A 90 7.53 2.85 -0.60
N ASP A 91 7.08 3.98 -0.06
CA ASP A 91 5.84 4.09 0.73
C ASP A 91 4.59 3.93 -0.15
N GLN A 92 4.48 2.78 -0.79
CA GLN A 92 3.48 2.43 -1.78
C GLN A 92 2.13 2.21 -1.11
N ILE A 93 1.07 2.64 -1.80
CA ILE A 93 -0.27 2.15 -1.50
C ILE A 93 -0.43 0.77 -2.11
N TYR A 94 0.26 -0.25 -1.59
CA TYR A 94 0.25 -1.60 -2.18
C TYR A 94 -1.17 -2.19 -2.30
N LEU A 95 -2.14 -1.69 -1.51
CA LEU A 95 -3.55 -2.06 -1.66
C LEU A 95 -4.14 -1.69 -3.03
N ALA A 96 -3.64 -0.62 -3.66
CA ALA A 96 -4.12 -0.12 -4.94
C ALA A 96 -3.52 -0.87 -6.14
N TYR A 97 -2.39 -1.54 -5.97
CA TYR A 97 -1.62 -2.11 -7.08
C TYR A 97 -1.60 -3.64 -7.02
N PRO A 98 -1.32 -4.32 -8.15
CA PRO A 98 -1.26 -5.77 -8.17
C PRO A 98 -0.15 -6.34 -7.28
N GLU A 99 -0.32 -7.57 -6.82
CA GLU A 99 0.62 -8.31 -5.98
C GLU A 99 2.04 -8.31 -6.57
N TYR A 100 2.15 -8.41 -7.90
CA TYR A 100 3.45 -8.45 -8.57
C TYR A 100 4.32 -7.22 -8.33
N ASP A 101 3.72 -6.04 -8.13
CA ASP A 101 4.46 -4.81 -7.83
C ASP A 101 5.05 -4.89 -6.41
N MET A 102 4.29 -5.46 -5.48
CA MET A 102 4.79 -5.77 -4.14
C MET A 102 5.87 -6.85 -4.17
N GLU A 103 5.78 -7.85 -5.06
CA GLU A 103 6.86 -8.83 -5.29
C GLU A 103 8.15 -8.15 -5.79
N LYS A 104 8.05 -7.23 -6.76
CA LYS A 104 9.20 -6.40 -7.20
C LYS A 104 9.76 -5.55 -6.08
N SER A 105 8.89 -5.04 -5.21
CA SER A 105 9.25 -4.35 -3.97
C SER A 105 10.09 -5.27 -3.06
N GLN A 106 9.70 -6.54 -2.89
CA GLN A 106 10.45 -7.52 -2.10
C GLN A 106 11.81 -7.86 -2.69
N GLU A 107 11.87 -8.09 -4.01
CA GLU A 107 13.11 -8.39 -4.72
C GLU A 107 14.14 -7.27 -4.48
N LEU A 108 13.74 -6.02 -4.69
CA LEU A 108 14.59 -4.85 -4.47
C LEU A 108 15.01 -4.71 -3.01
N VAL A 109 14.08 -4.85 -2.07
CA VAL A 109 14.37 -4.76 -0.63
C VAL A 109 15.38 -5.83 -0.23
N GLY A 110 15.22 -7.08 -0.67
CA GLY A 110 16.13 -8.18 -0.36
C GLY A 110 17.57 -7.85 -0.78
N GLU A 111 17.76 -7.42 -2.02
CA GLU A 111 19.08 -7.02 -2.54
C GLU A 111 19.67 -5.82 -1.79
N ILE A 112 18.85 -4.82 -1.45
CA ILE A 112 19.28 -3.61 -0.74
C ILE A 112 19.75 -3.98 0.67
N LEU A 113 19.01 -4.81 1.39
CA LEU A 113 19.37 -5.23 2.74
C LEU A 113 20.59 -6.14 2.75
N GLU A 114 20.67 -7.09 1.82
CA GLU A 114 21.80 -8.01 1.69
C GLU A 114 23.11 -7.25 1.45
N ARG A 115 23.15 -6.36 0.43
CA ARG A 115 24.39 -5.62 0.13
C ARG A 115 24.79 -4.64 1.23
N ASN A 116 23.82 -4.15 2.01
CA ASN A 116 24.08 -3.26 3.15
C ASN A 116 24.31 -4.00 4.48
N GLY A 117 24.25 -5.34 4.49
CA GLY A 117 24.47 -6.17 5.66
C GLY A 117 23.47 -5.91 6.80
N LEU A 118 22.21 -5.67 6.43
CA LEU A 118 21.09 -5.44 7.35
C LEU A 118 20.20 -6.68 7.44
N GLU A 119 19.82 -7.04 8.66
CA GLU A 119 18.86 -8.12 8.91
C GLU A 119 17.44 -7.55 8.89
N ARG A 120 16.56 -8.21 8.15
CA ARG A 120 15.14 -7.85 8.06
C ARG A 120 14.36 -8.48 9.22
N SER A 121 13.50 -7.68 9.84
CA SER A 121 12.51 -8.17 10.81
C SER A 121 11.51 -9.14 10.18
N ARG A 122 10.93 -10.01 11.02
CA ARG A 122 9.78 -10.86 10.67
C ARG A 122 8.44 -10.18 10.93
N VAL A 123 8.46 -8.92 11.33
CA VAL A 123 7.26 -8.10 11.57
C VAL A 123 6.82 -7.46 10.26
N PHE A 124 5.53 -7.56 9.97
CA PHE A 124 4.87 -6.93 8.85
C PHE A 124 4.20 -5.63 9.33
N PHE A 125 4.77 -4.51 8.92
CA PHE A 125 4.17 -3.18 9.01
C PHE A 125 4.51 -2.42 7.74
N THR A 126 3.55 -1.69 7.19
CA THR A 126 3.65 -1.00 5.91
C THR A 126 3.20 0.44 6.06
N GLN A 127 3.38 1.21 4.98
CA GLN A 127 2.93 2.59 4.92
C GLN A 127 1.45 2.70 5.30
N GLU A 128 1.10 3.76 6.05
CA GLU A 128 -0.25 4.03 6.58
C GLU A 128 -0.88 2.85 7.35
N ASN A 129 -0.06 1.91 7.82
CA ASN A 129 -0.45 0.62 8.38
C ASN A 129 -1.53 -0.10 7.54
N PHE A 130 -1.43 -0.04 6.21
CA PHE A 130 -2.33 -0.77 5.32
C PHE A 130 -2.38 -2.26 5.66
N PHE A 131 -3.58 -2.86 5.60
CA PHE A 131 -3.77 -4.30 5.80
C PHE A 131 -4.90 -4.84 4.91
N THR A 132 -4.81 -6.11 4.54
CA THR A 132 -5.73 -6.82 3.63
C THR A 132 -5.96 -8.26 4.12
N PRO A 133 -7.13 -8.87 3.87
CA PRO A 133 -7.39 -10.27 4.24
C PRO A 133 -6.42 -11.29 3.63
N ALA A 134 -5.74 -10.93 2.54
CA ALA A 134 -4.72 -11.76 1.89
C ALA A 134 -3.29 -11.53 2.40
N ALA A 135 -3.05 -10.53 3.27
CA ALA A 135 -1.72 -10.25 3.80
C ALA A 135 -1.06 -11.49 4.46
N PRO A 136 -1.79 -12.37 5.20
CA PRO A 136 -1.18 -13.58 5.75
C PRO A 136 -0.54 -14.53 4.72
N LYS A 137 -1.14 -14.66 3.53
CA LYS A 137 -0.59 -15.49 2.42
C LYS A 137 0.73 -14.89 1.92
N PHE A 138 0.74 -13.57 1.71
CA PHE A 138 1.96 -12.84 1.34
C PHE A 138 3.03 -12.90 2.44
N MET A 139 2.62 -12.77 3.70
CA MET A 139 3.50 -12.86 4.86
C MET A 139 4.19 -14.22 4.95
N GLU A 140 3.44 -15.31 4.82
CA GLU A 140 3.98 -16.68 4.80
C GLU A 140 5.02 -16.85 3.69
N LYS A 141 4.73 -16.35 2.49
CA LYS A 141 5.64 -16.40 1.33
C LYS A 141 6.97 -15.69 1.57
N HIS A 142 6.95 -14.56 2.27
CA HIS A 142 8.13 -13.69 2.47
C HIS A 142 8.75 -13.78 3.87
N GLY A 143 8.32 -14.75 4.69
CA GLY A 143 8.92 -15.03 6.00
C GLY A 143 8.54 -14.06 7.12
N PHE A 144 7.41 -13.37 6.99
CA PHE A 144 6.84 -12.57 8.06
C PHE A 144 5.96 -13.42 8.98
N GLU A 145 6.08 -13.21 10.28
CA GLU A 145 5.41 -14.01 11.32
C GLU A 145 4.39 -13.20 12.12
N VAL A 146 4.61 -11.89 12.27
CA VAL A 146 3.79 -11.00 13.11
C VAL A 146 3.32 -9.80 12.31
N ALA A 147 2.00 -9.60 12.19
CA ALA A 147 1.44 -8.36 11.66
C ALA A 147 1.16 -7.37 12.80
N LEU A 148 1.44 -6.09 12.54
CA LEU A 148 0.97 -4.99 13.37
C LEU A 148 -0.22 -4.32 12.68
N ILE A 149 -1.32 -4.09 13.40
CA ILE A 149 -2.47 -3.35 12.89
C ILE A 149 -2.94 -2.28 13.88
N ASP A 150 -3.40 -1.14 13.37
CA ASP A 150 -3.91 -0.05 14.20
C ASP A 150 -5.25 -0.42 14.87
N TYR A 151 -5.44 0.04 16.10
CA TYR A 151 -6.67 -0.20 16.85
C TYR A 151 -7.93 0.32 16.14
N ARG A 152 -7.87 1.50 15.51
CA ARG A 152 -9.04 2.10 14.85
C ARG A 152 -9.43 1.32 13.60
N TYR A 153 -8.46 0.69 12.92
CA TYR A 153 -8.73 -0.26 11.84
C TYR A 153 -9.52 -1.46 12.36
N TYR A 154 -9.02 -2.16 13.38
CA TYR A 154 -9.72 -3.32 13.94
C TYR A 154 -11.09 -2.94 14.54
N ASN A 155 -11.17 -1.81 15.24
CA ASN A 155 -12.40 -1.31 15.84
C ASN A 155 -13.45 -0.89 14.79
N TYR A 156 -13.05 -0.49 13.58
CA TYR A 156 -13.97 -0.17 12.50
C TYR A 156 -14.85 -1.38 12.11
N PHE A 157 -14.26 -2.58 12.09
CA PHE A 157 -14.98 -3.81 11.72
C PHE A 157 -15.75 -4.45 12.89
N HIS A 158 -15.25 -4.32 14.12
CA HIS A 158 -15.74 -5.11 15.26
C HIS A 158 -16.16 -4.32 16.51
N ARG A 159 -16.10 -2.98 16.49
CA ARG A 159 -16.51 -2.09 17.59
C ARG A 159 -15.94 -2.51 18.97
N THR A 160 -14.71 -3.00 18.99
CA THR A 160 -14.04 -3.52 20.18
C THR A 160 -13.63 -2.39 21.11
N LYS A 161 -13.96 -2.46 22.40
CA LYS A 161 -13.53 -1.46 23.37
C LYS A 161 -12.01 -1.52 23.63
N PRO A 162 -11.33 -0.39 23.92
CA PRO A 162 -9.89 -0.34 24.17
C PRO A 162 -9.37 -1.35 25.21
N ASP A 163 -10.08 -1.47 26.33
CA ASP A 163 -9.73 -2.33 27.46
C ASP A 163 -9.92 -3.83 27.18
N LEU A 164 -10.57 -4.17 26.06
CA LEU A 164 -10.82 -5.55 25.66
C LEU A 164 -9.82 -6.06 24.62
N VAL A 165 -8.91 -5.21 24.13
CA VAL A 165 -7.82 -5.60 23.24
C VAL A 165 -6.97 -6.69 23.90
N LYS A 166 -6.73 -7.78 23.17
CA LYS A 166 -5.96 -8.92 23.64
C LYS A 166 -4.47 -8.70 23.38
N PRO A 167 -3.58 -9.29 24.19
CA PRO A 167 -2.14 -9.11 24.02
C PRO A 167 -1.61 -9.78 22.75
N LEU A 168 -2.32 -10.78 22.19
CA LEU A 168 -1.92 -11.49 21.00
C LEU A 168 -3.14 -12.10 20.31
N TYR A 169 -3.24 -11.88 19.00
CA TYR A 169 -4.23 -12.47 18.13
C TYR A 169 -3.62 -13.45 17.12
N TYR A 170 -4.46 -14.30 16.53
CA TYR A 170 -4.12 -15.18 15.42
C TYR A 170 -5.09 -14.99 14.27
N TYR A 171 -4.57 -14.82 13.05
CA TYR A 171 -5.38 -14.57 11.86
C TYR A 171 -4.77 -15.30 10.66
N LYS A 172 -5.53 -16.23 10.05
CA LYS A 172 -5.18 -16.98 8.84
C LYS A 172 -3.69 -17.41 8.75
N GLY A 173 -3.10 -17.95 9.83
CA GLY A 173 -1.72 -18.47 9.81
C GLY A 173 -0.67 -17.60 10.52
N VAL A 174 -0.95 -16.31 10.74
CA VAL A 174 0.02 -15.37 11.31
C VAL A 174 -0.42 -14.84 12.68
N HIS A 175 0.55 -14.35 13.44
CA HIS A 175 0.30 -13.65 14.70
C HIS A 175 -0.02 -12.19 14.43
N VAL A 176 -0.92 -11.60 15.20
CA VAL A 176 -1.32 -10.20 15.03
C VAL A 176 -1.30 -9.48 16.36
N LEU A 177 -0.61 -8.33 16.40
CA LEU A 177 -0.71 -7.37 17.50
C LEU A 177 -1.54 -6.17 17.04
N VAL A 178 -2.48 -5.78 17.90
CA VAL A 178 -3.23 -4.55 17.72
C VAL A 178 -2.51 -3.43 18.48
N GLY A 179 -2.17 -2.36 17.77
CA GLY A 179 -1.58 -1.14 18.32
C GLY A 179 -2.49 -0.47 19.35
N PRO A 180 -2.01 0.57 20.06
CA PRO A 180 -2.81 1.26 21.06
C PRO A 180 -3.88 2.13 20.37
N PRO A 181 -5.06 2.33 20.99
CA PRO A 181 -5.86 3.51 20.68
C PRO A 181 -5.02 4.79 20.88
N PRO A 182 -5.17 5.85 20.06
CA PRO A 182 -4.32 7.05 20.14
C PRO A 182 -4.26 7.70 21.54
N GLN A 183 -5.38 7.68 22.27
CA GLN A 183 -5.47 8.21 23.63
C GLN A 183 -4.87 7.30 24.72
N TYR A 184 -4.42 6.10 24.36
CA TYR A 184 -3.85 5.08 25.24
C TYR A 184 -2.32 4.91 25.09
N THR A 185 -1.64 5.78 24.34
CA THR A 185 -0.17 5.82 24.38
C THR A 185 0.29 6.07 25.81
N LEU A 186 1.24 5.26 26.30
CA LEU A 186 1.68 5.19 27.71
C LEU A 186 0.62 4.72 28.73
N GLN A 187 -0.56 4.27 28.30
CA GLN A 187 -1.54 3.64 29.18
C GLN A 187 -1.42 2.12 29.11
N PRO A 188 -1.19 1.42 30.25
CA PRO A 188 -1.05 -0.03 30.25
C PRO A 188 -2.38 -0.73 30.01
N LEU A 189 -2.37 -1.63 29.04
CA LEU A 189 -3.35 -2.70 28.89
C LEU A 189 -2.98 -3.84 29.83
N SER A 190 -3.98 -4.60 30.28
CA SER A 190 -3.77 -5.70 31.21
C SER A 190 -4.62 -6.91 30.88
N CYS A 191 -4.03 -8.09 30.97
CA CYS A 191 -4.72 -9.36 30.83
C CYS A 191 -4.08 -10.37 31.79
N ASN A 192 -4.84 -10.86 32.77
CA ASN A 192 -4.34 -11.74 33.83
C ASN A 192 -3.13 -11.13 34.58
N CYS A 193 -1.96 -11.78 34.55
CA CYS A 193 -0.72 -11.31 35.16
C CYS A 193 0.20 -10.53 34.20
N LEU A 194 -0.27 -10.24 32.99
CA LEU A 194 0.46 -9.47 31.97
C LEU A 194 -0.04 -8.04 31.95
N ARG A 195 0.90 -7.09 31.97
CA ARG A 195 0.68 -5.71 31.53
C ARG A 195 1.58 -5.39 30.35
N TRP A 196 1.04 -4.70 29.37
CA TRP A 196 1.82 -4.20 28.25
C TRP A 196 1.33 -2.81 27.86
N LEU A 197 2.21 -2.01 27.29
CA LEU A 197 1.88 -0.70 26.74
C LEU A 197 2.72 -0.42 25.51
N TRP A 198 2.25 0.56 24.74
CA TRP A 198 3.01 1.18 23.68
C TRP A 198 3.46 2.56 24.17
N TYR A 199 4.78 2.80 24.22
CA TYR A 199 5.29 4.13 24.53
C TYR A 199 5.31 5.03 23.28
N TRP A 200 5.31 4.41 22.10
CA TRP A 200 5.13 5.06 20.80
C TRP A 200 4.56 4.06 19.79
N TYR A 201 3.71 4.53 18.88
CA TYR A 201 3.19 3.76 17.75
C TYR A 201 2.85 4.73 16.62
N GLY A 202 3.68 4.77 15.58
CA GLY A 202 3.50 5.65 14.42
C GLY A 202 4.76 6.47 14.10
N ASP A 203 4.56 7.63 13.48
CA ASP A 203 5.60 8.48 12.89
C ASP A 203 6.79 8.74 13.83
N GLY A 204 7.97 8.28 13.44
CA GLY A 204 9.23 8.40 14.17
C GLY A 204 9.86 9.78 14.00
N GLU A 205 9.54 10.50 12.92
CA GLU A 205 10.02 11.84 12.57
C GLU A 205 9.92 12.79 13.76
N HIS A 206 8.79 12.71 14.47
CA HIS A 206 8.43 13.62 15.54
C HIS A 206 8.92 13.18 16.92
N LEU A 207 9.49 11.98 17.07
CA LEU A 207 9.88 11.46 18.38
C LEU A 207 10.85 12.41 19.09
N LEU A 208 11.88 12.85 18.35
CA LEU A 208 12.95 13.70 18.86
C LEU A 208 13.00 15.09 18.21
N ALA A 209 12.33 15.29 17.08
CA ALA A 209 12.32 16.58 16.38
C ALA A 209 11.10 17.43 16.74
N GLU A 210 11.28 18.74 16.84
CA GLU A 210 10.18 19.73 16.85
C GLU A 210 9.88 20.23 15.44
N GLY A 211 8.75 20.90 15.27
CA GLY A 211 8.28 21.35 13.96
C GLY A 211 7.62 20.23 13.15
N SER A 212 7.33 20.56 11.90
CA SER A 212 6.73 19.65 10.92
C SER A 212 7.74 19.38 9.81
N PRO A 213 7.89 18.13 9.31
CA PRO A 213 8.73 17.83 8.15
C PRO A 213 8.40 18.68 6.90
N TYR A 214 7.17 19.23 6.83
CA TYR A 214 6.76 20.19 5.80
C TYR A 214 7.39 21.59 5.95
N SER A 215 8.02 21.91 7.08
CA SER A 215 8.72 23.17 7.34
C SER A 215 10.23 22.95 7.36
N LEU A 216 10.90 23.32 6.25
CA LEU A 216 12.36 23.25 6.12
C LEU A 216 13.11 24.05 7.19
N LEU A 217 12.51 25.09 7.75
CA LEU A 217 13.14 25.98 8.72
C LEU A 217 12.96 25.49 10.17
N ASP A 218 11.82 24.88 10.49
CA ASP A 218 11.45 24.59 11.87
C ASP A 218 11.68 23.13 12.28
N PHE A 219 11.78 22.21 11.32
CA PHE A 219 11.96 20.80 11.62
C PHE A 219 13.39 20.51 12.11
N ARG A 220 13.58 20.40 13.42
CA ARG A 220 14.91 20.27 14.04
C ARG A 220 14.88 19.34 15.25
N CYS A 221 15.98 18.62 15.46
CA CYS A 221 16.18 17.82 16.66
C CYS A 221 16.06 18.70 17.91
N SER A 222 15.25 18.28 18.87
CA SER A 222 15.00 19.01 20.11
C SER A 222 15.63 18.31 21.30
N GLY A 223 16.58 19.01 21.96
CA GLY A 223 17.16 18.54 23.22
C GLY A 223 16.10 18.33 24.32
N ARG A 224 15.02 19.12 24.29
CA ARG A 224 13.87 18.95 25.20
C ARG A 224 13.10 17.66 24.91
N ARG A 225 12.79 17.34 23.64
CA ARG A 225 12.11 16.09 23.29
C ARG A 225 12.98 14.88 23.61
N ARG A 226 14.28 14.97 23.32
CA ARG A 226 15.28 13.96 23.70
C ARG A 226 15.30 13.69 25.20
N GLU A 227 15.33 14.74 26.02
CA GLU A 227 15.32 14.56 27.47
C GLU A 227 13.99 14.01 27.98
N ARG A 228 12.87 14.47 27.43
CA ARG A 228 11.55 13.92 27.75
C ARG A 228 11.49 12.42 27.45
N MET A 229 12.02 11.99 26.30
CA MET A 229 12.06 10.57 25.95
C MET A 229 12.91 9.78 26.95
N ARG A 230 14.11 10.28 27.32
CA ARG A 230 14.92 9.65 28.37
C ARG A 230 14.17 9.49 29.69
N MET A 231 13.43 10.51 30.11
CA MET A 231 12.61 10.44 31.33
C MET A 231 11.57 9.33 31.24
N ILE A 232 10.82 9.27 30.12
CA ILE A 232 9.81 8.22 29.88
C ILE A 232 10.46 6.83 29.91
N LEU A 233 11.55 6.63 29.19
CA LEU A 233 12.24 5.34 29.13
C LEU A 233 12.75 4.90 30.51
N ASN A 234 13.35 5.82 31.27
CA ASN A 234 13.82 5.52 32.63
C ASN A 234 12.65 5.23 33.58
N GLU A 235 11.55 5.99 33.52
CA GLU A 235 10.37 5.77 34.35
C GLU A 235 9.74 4.39 34.07
N LEU A 236 9.64 4.00 32.80
CA LEU A 236 9.15 2.67 32.42
C LEU A 236 10.05 1.57 32.99
N ARG A 237 11.37 1.68 32.79
CA ARG A 237 12.35 0.71 33.31
C ARG A 237 12.28 0.62 34.83
N ASP A 238 12.29 1.75 35.52
CA ASP A 238 12.28 1.82 36.99
C ASP A 238 10.95 1.33 37.57
N SER A 239 9.86 1.41 36.79
CA SER A 239 8.55 0.80 37.09
C SER A 239 8.47 -0.71 36.81
N GLY A 240 9.57 -1.31 36.34
CA GLY A 240 9.73 -2.73 36.08
C GLY A 240 9.29 -3.17 34.68
N TYR A 241 9.04 -2.25 33.74
CA TYR A 241 8.77 -2.62 32.35
C TYR A 241 10.06 -3.04 31.63
N ARG A 242 9.96 -4.10 30.84
CA ARG A 242 10.97 -4.51 29.88
C ARG A 242 10.65 -3.89 28.53
N LEU A 243 11.57 -3.10 28.00
CA LEU A 243 11.46 -2.54 26.67
C LEU A 243 12.01 -3.57 25.69
N VAL A 244 11.12 -4.15 24.90
CA VAL A 244 11.42 -5.28 24.00
C VAL A 244 10.94 -4.95 22.61
N THR A 245 11.50 -5.66 21.64
CA THR A 245 10.98 -5.65 20.26
C THR A 245 9.67 -6.42 20.15
N VAL A 246 8.92 -6.24 19.06
CA VAL A 246 7.67 -6.97 18.82
C VAL A 246 7.91 -8.47 18.75
N SER A 247 8.93 -8.93 18.03
CA SER A 247 9.21 -10.37 17.90
C SER A 247 9.58 -11.00 19.25
N GLU A 248 10.34 -10.29 20.09
CA GLU A 248 10.65 -10.75 21.46
C GLU A 248 9.39 -10.83 22.31
N PHE A 249 8.52 -9.82 22.25
CA PHE A 249 7.26 -9.83 23.01
C PHE A 249 6.40 -11.03 22.63
N VAL A 250 6.19 -11.26 21.33
CA VAL A 250 5.38 -12.37 20.83
C VAL A 250 6.00 -13.71 21.23
N SER A 251 7.31 -13.90 20.99
CA SER A 251 8.02 -15.14 21.32
C SER A 251 7.91 -15.46 22.81
N GLU A 252 8.15 -14.48 23.68
CA GLU A 252 8.05 -14.68 25.13
C GLU A 252 6.63 -14.98 25.61
N LEU A 253 5.59 -14.42 24.97
CA LEU A 253 4.21 -14.78 25.28
C LEU A 253 3.94 -16.24 24.95
N LEU A 254 4.36 -16.70 23.77
CA LEU A 254 4.16 -18.08 23.32
C LEU A 254 4.92 -19.09 24.16
N GLU A 255 6.20 -18.82 24.47
CA GLU A 255 7.03 -19.67 25.35
C GLU A 255 6.42 -19.85 26.74
N ARG A 256 5.70 -18.84 27.22
CA ARG A 256 4.98 -18.87 28.51
C ARG A 256 3.60 -19.53 28.42
N GLY A 257 3.23 -20.07 27.25
CA GLY A 257 1.96 -20.75 27.01
C GLY A 257 0.77 -19.81 26.83
N CYS A 258 1.00 -18.52 26.50
CA CYS A 258 -0.07 -17.64 26.09
C CYS A 258 -0.70 -18.18 24.80
N LYS A 259 -2.02 -18.40 24.81
CA LYS A 259 -2.75 -18.83 23.61
C LYS A 259 -3.27 -17.58 22.90
N PRO A 260 -2.89 -17.34 21.63
CA PRO A 260 -3.44 -16.26 20.83
C PRO A 260 -4.98 -16.33 20.76
N THR A 261 -5.62 -15.17 20.74
CA THR A 261 -7.08 -15.07 20.50
C THR A 261 -7.36 -15.08 19.00
N ALA A 262 -8.34 -15.83 18.52
CA ALA A 262 -8.76 -15.74 17.13
C ALA A 262 -9.21 -14.32 16.78
N MET A 263 -8.62 -13.73 15.73
CA MET A 263 -9.01 -12.42 15.23
C MET A 263 -10.29 -12.52 14.39
N GLY A 264 -11.15 -11.50 14.47
CA GLY A 264 -12.30 -11.39 13.59
C GLY A 264 -11.93 -11.16 12.12
N GLU A 265 -12.87 -11.41 11.21
CA GLU A 265 -12.71 -11.10 9.79
C GLU A 265 -12.57 -9.57 9.58
N VAL A 266 -11.57 -9.14 8.82
CA VAL A 266 -11.37 -7.75 8.41
C VAL A 266 -11.45 -7.64 6.89
N LEU A 267 -11.50 -6.42 6.35
CA LEU A 267 -11.38 -6.11 4.92
C LEU A 267 -10.23 -5.11 4.70
N GLU A 268 -9.94 -4.75 3.46
CA GLU A 268 -8.89 -3.79 3.13
C GLU A 268 -9.07 -2.46 3.87
N GLY A 269 -7.96 -1.89 4.32
CA GLY A 269 -8.00 -0.58 4.96
C GLY A 269 -6.64 -0.13 5.45
N ALA A 270 -6.65 1.03 6.09
CA ALA A 270 -5.48 1.71 6.64
C ALA A 270 -5.69 1.93 8.15
N TRP A 271 -4.66 2.39 8.85
CA TRP A 271 -4.90 2.97 10.17
C TRP A 271 -5.89 4.14 10.08
N ASN A 272 -6.52 4.48 11.21
CA ASN A 272 -7.44 5.63 11.27
C ASN A 272 -8.65 5.57 10.31
N MET A 273 -9.17 4.36 10.00
CA MET A 273 -10.37 4.12 9.19
C MET A 273 -11.51 5.16 9.39
N PRO A 274 -11.88 5.58 10.62
CA PRO A 274 -12.96 6.54 10.80
C PRO A 274 -12.72 7.94 10.20
N ALA A 275 -11.47 8.33 9.95
CA ALA A 275 -11.11 9.64 9.44
C ALA A 275 -10.77 9.63 7.94
N ASN A 276 -10.31 8.50 7.41
CA ASN A 276 -9.88 8.36 6.01
C ASN A 276 -10.79 7.45 5.16
N ASP A 277 -11.78 6.79 5.77
CA ASP A 277 -12.63 5.79 5.11
C ASP A 277 -11.79 4.69 4.42
N GLY A 278 -10.67 4.30 5.05
CA GLY A 278 -9.71 3.37 4.49
C GLY A 278 -8.97 3.96 3.30
N VAL A 279 -8.89 3.21 2.20
CA VAL A 279 -8.10 3.61 1.02
C VAL A 279 -8.69 4.81 0.26
N TYR A 280 -9.95 5.19 0.53
CA TYR A 280 -10.64 6.24 -0.22
C TYR A 280 -9.95 7.60 -0.15
N LEU A 281 -9.34 7.91 1.00
CA LEU A 281 -8.57 9.14 1.18
C LEU A 281 -7.53 9.34 0.07
N TRP A 282 -6.89 8.26 -0.41
CA TRP A 282 -5.85 8.32 -1.44
C TRP A 282 -6.35 8.04 -2.86
N MET A 283 -7.60 7.59 -2.98
CA MET A 283 -8.16 6.98 -4.19
C MET A 283 -9.53 7.56 -4.52
N GLY A 284 -9.71 8.88 -4.38
CA GLY A 284 -10.94 9.55 -4.78
C GLY A 284 -11.38 10.72 -3.91
N ARG A 285 -10.68 11.04 -2.83
CA ARG A 285 -11.05 12.14 -1.93
C ARG A 285 -10.05 13.29 -2.01
N TYR A 286 -10.40 14.28 -2.83
CA TYR A 286 -9.61 15.46 -3.08
C TYR A 286 -9.84 16.51 -1.97
N ARG A 287 -8.77 17.03 -1.38
CA ARG A 287 -8.83 18.08 -0.34
C ARG A 287 -8.37 19.45 -0.82
N SER A 288 -7.63 19.49 -1.92
CA SER A 288 -7.00 20.69 -2.48
C SER A 288 -7.20 20.78 -3.98
N TYR A 289 -7.18 22.00 -4.52
CA TYR A 289 -7.47 22.20 -5.94
C TYR A 289 -6.39 21.68 -6.89
N TRP A 290 -5.18 21.34 -6.42
CA TRP A 290 -4.09 20.79 -7.24
C TRP A 290 -3.96 19.26 -7.15
N GLU A 291 -4.76 18.62 -6.31
CA GLU A 291 -4.73 17.18 -6.13
C GLU A 291 -5.15 16.46 -7.42
N MET A 292 -4.58 15.27 -7.62
CA MET A 292 -4.71 14.50 -8.86
C MET A 292 -4.89 13.01 -8.54
N ASP A 293 -5.65 12.67 -7.49
CA ASP A 293 -5.77 11.30 -6.97
C ASP A 293 -5.98 10.25 -8.05
N VAL A 294 -7.15 10.24 -8.71
CA VAL A 294 -7.45 9.24 -9.74
C VAL A 294 -6.47 9.34 -10.91
N GLN A 295 -6.01 10.53 -11.27
CA GLN A 295 -5.11 10.75 -12.41
C GLN A 295 -3.72 10.16 -12.18
N VAL A 296 -3.11 10.42 -11.02
CA VAL A 296 -1.80 9.90 -10.63
C VAL A 296 -1.84 8.37 -10.51
N ARG A 297 -2.90 7.86 -9.88
CA ARG A 297 -3.12 6.43 -9.69
C ARG A 297 -3.33 5.71 -11.04
N SER A 298 -4.11 6.31 -11.94
CA SER A 298 -4.32 5.77 -13.29
C SER A 298 -3.08 5.88 -14.18
N LEU A 299 -2.32 6.97 -14.06
CA LEU A 299 -1.04 7.15 -14.74
C LEU A 299 -0.01 6.10 -14.31
N SER A 300 -0.02 5.69 -13.04
CA SER A 300 0.86 4.64 -12.53
C SER A 300 0.54 3.27 -13.16
N TYR A 301 -0.74 2.95 -13.41
CA TYR A 301 -1.11 1.77 -14.21
C TYR A 301 -0.68 1.89 -15.68
N LYS A 302 -0.74 3.10 -16.24
CA LYS A 302 -0.28 3.36 -17.61
C LYS A 302 1.23 3.16 -17.77
N SER A 303 2.05 3.61 -16.83
CA SER A 303 3.50 3.37 -16.88
C SER A 303 3.81 1.89 -16.67
N ARG A 304 3.13 1.26 -15.70
CA ARG A 304 3.31 -0.15 -15.32
C ARG A 304 3.22 -1.11 -16.50
N LYS A 305 2.23 -0.96 -17.39
CA LYS A 305 2.10 -1.87 -18.55
C LYS A 305 3.33 -1.84 -19.45
N TYR A 306 4.00 -0.69 -19.60
CA TYR A 306 5.22 -0.61 -20.39
C TYR A 306 6.40 -1.24 -19.65
N VAL A 307 6.48 -1.08 -18.33
CA VAL A 307 7.50 -1.76 -17.51
C VAL A 307 7.38 -3.28 -17.64
N LEU A 308 6.15 -3.81 -17.56
CA LEU A 308 5.87 -5.23 -17.80
C LEU A 308 6.24 -5.67 -19.22
N ALA A 309 5.91 -4.88 -20.23
CA ALA A 309 6.27 -5.19 -21.62
C ALA A 309 7.80 -5.19 -21.83
N ALA A 310 8.52 -4.26 -21.20
CA ALA A 310 9.97 -4.20 -21.24
C ALA A 310 10.61 -5.43 -20.58
N GLU A 311 10.18 -5.80 -19.37
CA GLU A 311 10.61 -7.01 -18.68
C GLU A 311 10.32 -8.27 -19.51
N THR A 312 9.12 -8.36 -20.07
CA THR A 312 8.70 -9.49 -20.91
C THR A 312 9.56 -9.61 -22.17
N LEU A 313 9.85 -8.49 -22.84
CA LEU A 313 10.67 -8.47 -24.04
C LEU A 313 12.14 -8.79 -23.77
N VAL A 314 12.69 -8.36 -22.64
CA VAL A 314 14.03 -8.77 -22.20
C VAL A 314 14.09 -10.28 -22.02
N ASN A 315 13.14 -10.86 -21.28
CA ASN A 315 13.06 -12.30 -21.09
C ASN A 315 12.84 -13.07 -22.40
N TYR A 316 12.10 -12.48 -23.35
CA TYR A 316 11.94 -13.05 -24.69
C TYR A 316 13.26 -13.02 -25.48
N ALA A 317 13.97 -11.89 -25.49
CA ALA A 317 15.25 -11.73 -26.16
C ALA A 317 16.30 -12.74 -25.68
N GLU A 318 16.38 -12.96 -24.36
CA GLU A 318 17.27 -13.96 -23.77
C GLU A 318 16.98 -15.37 -24.28
N ARG A 319 15.69 -15.74 -24.41
CA ARG A 319 15.29 -17.04 -24.96
C ARG A 319 15.63 -17.20 -26.43
N GLU A 320 15.59 -16.10 -27.20
CA GLU A 320 16.04 -16.07 -28.60
C GLU A 320 17.57 -16.02 -28.74
N GLY A 321 18.32 -15.99 -27.63
CA GLY A 321 19.78 -16.03 -27.60
C GLY A 321 20.46 -14.66 -27.71
N GLU A 322 19.71 -13.56 -27.61
CA GLU A 322 20.26 -12.21 -27.58
C GLU A 322 20.73 -11.85 -26.16
N PRO A 323 21.95 -11.31 -26.00
CA PRO A 323 22.42 -10.85 -24.70
C PRO A 323 21.69 -9.57 -24.27
N THR A 324 21.24 -9.56 -23.02
CA THR A 324 20.39 -8.51 -22.42
C THR A 324 20.89 -8.02 -21.06
N SER A 325 22.05 -8.48 -20.60
CA SER A 325 22.56 -8.14 -19.26
C SER A 325 22.68 -6.63 -19.03
N ASP A 326 22.95 -5.87 -20.10
CA ASP A 326 23.01 -4.41 -20.08
C ASP A 326 21.63 -3.74 -20.00
N LEU A 327 20.54 -4.46 -20.31
CA LEU A 327 19.16 -4.01 -20.28
C LEU A 327 18.45 -4.30 -18.97
N VAL A 328 18.86 -5.35 -18.25
CA VAL A 328 18.26 -5.75 -16.97
C VAL A 328 18.32 -4.61 -15.94
N ASP A 329 19.44 -3.88 -15.88
CA ASP A 329 19.57 -2.72 -14.98
C ASP A 329 18.61 -1.58 -15.31
N TYR A 330 18.30 -1.37 -16.60
CA TYR A 330 17.31 -0.37 -17.01
C TYR A 330 15.87 -0.82 -16.71
N VAL A 331 15.55 -2.11 -16.82
CA VAL A 331 14.26 -2.66 -16.36
C VAL A 331 14.13 -2.48 -14.85
N LYS A 332 15.18 -2.78 -14.09
CA LYS A 332 15.22 -2.56 -12.65
C LYS A 332 15.04 -1.09 -12.28
N LEU A 333 15.68 -0.18 -13.03
CA LEU A 333 15.49 1.27 -12.85
C LEU A 333 14.05 1.70 -13.17
N ALA A 334 13.43 1.13 -14.20
CA ALA A 334 12.03 1.36 -14.53
C ALA A 334 11.11 0.90 -13.39
N TRP A 335 11.34 -0.28 -12.80
CA TRP A 335 10.62 -0.76 -11.62
C TRP A 335 10.81 0.13 -10.40
N LYS A 336 12.02 0.59 -10.11
CA LYS A 336 12.26 1.55 -9.02
C LYS A 336 11.45 2.83 -9.18
N HIS A 337 11.35 3.35 -10.40
CA HIS A 337 10.52 4.52 -10.68
C HIS A 337 9.02 4.20 -10.61
N GLN A 338 8.60 3.03 -11.11
CA GLN A 338 7.21 2.58 -11.02
C GLN A 338 6.76 2.54 -9.56
N LEU A 339 7.51 1.85 -8.71
CA LEU A 339 7.22 1.71 -7.29
C LEU A 339 7.20 3.05 -6.52
N ARG A 340 7.98 4.06 -6.97
CA ARG A 340 7.94 5.42 -6.40
C ARG A 340 6.76 6.24 -6.91
N ALA A 341 6.25 5.95 -8.10
CA ALA A 341 4.99 6.54 -8.58
C ALA A 341 3.78 6.08 -7.77
N GLU A 342 3.89 4.89 -7.17
CA GLU A 342 2.87 4.26 -6.34
C GLU A 342 2.83 4.78 -4.89
N CYS A 343 3.75 5.68 -4.54
CA CYS A 343 3.87 6.33 -3.23
C CYS A 343 2.54 6.97 -2.78
N SER A 344 2.25 6.90 -1.48
CA SER A 344 1.04 7.44 -0.86
C SER A 344 0.97 8.95 -0.85
N ASP A 345 2.02 9.64 -0.41
CA ASP A 345 2.06 11.08 -0.10
C ASP A 345 1.61 12.03 -1.23
N PRO A 346 1.85 11.71 -2.52
CA PRO A 346 1.26 12.43 -3.65
C PRO A 346 -0.28 12.51 -3.65
N THR A 347 -0.96 11.69 -2.86
CA THR A 347 -2.40 11.74 -2.61
C THR A 347 -2.68 11.60 -1.10
N GLY A 348 -3.89 11.91 -0.63
CA GLY A 348 -4.31 11.57 0.73
C GLY A 348 -4.37 12.71 1.75
N TRP A 349 -3.60 12.64 2.84
CA TRP A 349 -3.83 13.47 4.03
C TRP A 349 -3.77 14.98 3.74
N SER A 350 -2.70 15.45 3.10
CA SER A 350 -2.48 16.86 2.77
C SER A 350 -1.42 17.00 1.66
N PRO A 351 -1.63 16.38 0.48
CA PRO A 351 -0.63 16.36 -0.59
C PRO A 351 -0.29 17.76 -1.07
N LEU A 352 1.00 18.07 -1.13
CA LEU A 352 1.55 19.28 -1.69
C LEU A 352 1.78 19.13 -3.19
N LEU A 353 1.80 20.26 -3.91
CA LEU A 353 2.04 20.29 -5.35
C LEU A 353 3.32 19.55 -5.79
N PRO A 354 4.48 19.67 -5.10
CA PRO A 354 5.68 18.90 -5.44
C PRO A 354 5.50 17.39 -5.32
N GLU A 355 4.65 16.92 -4.40
CA GLU A 355 4.39 15.49 -4.16
C GLU A 355 3.55 14.91 -5.29
N VAL A 356 2.51 15.63 -5.72
CA VAL A 356 1.77 15.29 -6.94
C VAL A 356 2.74 15.20 -8.14
N GLY A 357 3.62 16.20 -8.28
CA GLY A 357 4.65 16.22 -9.31
C GLY A 357 5.63 15.05 -9.21
N TYR A 358 5.96 14.58 -8.00
CA TYR A 358 6.85 13.45 -7.76
C TYR A 358 6.29 12.15 -8.36
N ALA A 359 5.03 11.81 -8.08
CA ALA A 359 4.44 10.59 -8.64
C ALA A 359 4.33 10.67 -10.17
N VAL A 360 3.89 11.82 -10.69
CA VAL A 360 3.80 12.05 -12.14
C VAL A 360 5.16 11.89 -12.82
N ASN A 361 6.21 12.49 -12.26
CA ASN A 361 7.56 12.39 -12.80
C ASN A 361 8.09 10.94 -12.75
N ASN A 362 7.88 10.24 -11.64
CA ASN A 362 8.31 8.84 -11.52
C ASN A 362 7.55 7.93 -12.49
N ALA A 363 6.25 8.11 -12.69
CA ALA A 363 5.50 7.34 -13.69
C ALA A 363 6.04 7.56 -15.11
N TYR A 364 6.31 8.81 -15.50
CA TYR A 364 6.91 9.09 -16.81
C TYR A 364 8.35 8.57 -16.94
N LEU A 365 9.15 8.59 -15.88
CA LEU A 365 10.48 7.99 -15.88
C LEU A 365 10.43 6.47 -16.02
N ALA A 366 9.49 5.80 -15.34
CA ALA A 366 9.25 4.38 -15.49
C ALA A 366 8.88 4.03 -16.94
N GLU A 367 7.94 4.78 -17.54
CA GLU A 367 7.58 4.61 -18.96
C GLU A 367 8.78 4.89 -19.89
N TYR A 368 9.56 5.94 -19.61
CA TYR A 368 10.73 6.31 -20.41
C TYR A 368 11.77 5.18 -20.47
N TYR A 369 12.21 4.68 -19.30
CA TYR A 369 13.20 3.60 -19.26
C TYR A 369 12.65 2.30 -19.85
N ALA A 370 11.39 1.98 -19.60
CA ALA A 370 10.73 0.83 -20.22
C ALA A 370 10.74 0.93 -21.75
N ARG A 371 10.35 2.09 -22.31
CA ARG A 371 10.35 2.29 -23.77
C ARG A 371 11.74 2.27 -24.38
N LEU A 372 12.76 2.77 -23.66
CA LEU A 372 14.15 2.66 -24.07
C LEU A 372 14.56 1.19 -24.23
N VAL A 373 14.27 0.37 -23.22
CA VAL A 373 14.53 -1.08 -23.26
C VAL A 373 13.76 -1.75 -24.41
N ILE A 374 12.46 -1.48 -24.53
CA ILE A 374 11.62 -2.03 -25.59
C ILE A 374 12.21 -1.70 -26.98
N GLY A 375 12.60 -0.45 -27.22
CA GLY A 375 13.19 -0.03 -28.50
C GLY A 375 14.53 -0.71 -28.78
N GLU A 376 15.37 -0.87 -27.75
CA GLU A 376 16.66 -1.56 -27.86
C GLU A 376 16.49 -3.04 -28.19
N VAL A 377 15.60 -3.76 -27.48
CA VAL A 377 15.27 -5.18 -27.76
C VAL A 377 14.73 -5.34 -29.17
N LYS A 378 13.74 -4.52 -29.55
CA LYS A 378 13.14 -4.57 -30.90
C LYS A 378 14.18 -4.41 -32.00
N ARG A 379 15.14 -3.49 -31.83
CA ARG A 379 16.24 -3.29 -32.78
C ARG A 379 17.24 -4.46 -32.80
N ARG A 380 17.52 -5.11 -31.66
CA ARG A 380 18.43 -6.29 -31.62
C ARG A 380 17.83 -7.50 -32.34
N ILE A 381 16.55 -7.79 -32.08
CA ILE A 381 15.84 -8.96 -32.65
C ILE A 381 15.30 -8.69 -34.06
N GLY A 382 15.12 -7.41 -34.44
CA GLY A 382 14.51 -7.04 -35.72
C GLY A 382 12.97 -7.03 -35.70
N LEU A 383 12.37 -6.69 -34.57
CA LEU A 383 10.92 -6.58 -34.41
C LEU A 383 10.43 -5.17 -34.74
N GLU A 384 9.38 -5.03 -35.56
CA GLU A 384 8.82 -3.71 -35.91
C GLU A 384 7.59 -3.32 -35.09
N ARG A 385 6.50 -4.08 -35.17
CA ARG A 385 5.26 -3.80 -34.44
C ARG A 385 4.74 -5.11 -33.86
N VAL A 386 4.78 -5.20 -32.54
CA VAL A 386 4.46 -6.43 -31.83
C VAL A 386 3.43 -6.19 -30.74
N VAL A 387 2.66 -7.24 -30.44
CA VAL A 387 1.82 -7.35 -29.27
C VAL A 387 2.53 -8.27 -28.28
N VAL A 388 2.81 -7.71 -27.09
CA VAL A 388 3.45 -8.40 -25.98
C VAL A 388 2.36 -8.83 -25.01
N ASP A 389 2.20 -10.14 -24.82
CA ASP A 389 1.38 -10.70 -23.76
C ASP A 389 2.24 -10.81 -22.49
N THR A 390 1.99 -9.89 -21.55
CA THR A 390 2.77 -9.79 -20.30
C THR A 390 2.46 -10.90 -19.31
N MET A 391 1.36 -11.64 -19.50
CA MET A 391 1.03 -12.82 -18.67
C MET A 391 1.80 -14.04 -19.14
N THR A 392 1.74 -14.32 -20.45
CA THR A 392 2.26 -15.58 -21.01
C THR A 392 3.69 -15.48 -21.51
N GLY A 393 4.21 -14.25 -21.65
CA GLY A 393 5.52 -13.98 -22.23
C GLY A 393 5.58 -14.16 -23.75
N ARG A 394 4.43 -14.29 -24.41
CA ARG A 394 4.33 -14.42 -25.87
C ARG A 394 4.49 -13.06 -26.53
N VAL A 395 5.18 -13.05 -27.66
CA VAL A 395 5.42 -11.87 -28.50
C VAL A 395 4.98 -12.23 -29.92
N GLU A 396 4.02 -11.47 -30.45
CA GLU A 396 3.43 -11.73 -31.77
C GLU A 396 3.50 -10.46 -32.63
N GLU A 397 3.86 -10.58 -33.90
CA GLU A 397 3.76 -9.46 -34.84
C GLU A 397 2.30 -9.10 -35.09
N GLY A 398 1.98 -7.81 -35.07
CA GLY A 398 0.65 -7.32 -35.41
C GLY A 398 0.13 -6.20 -34.52
N VAL A 399 -1.20 -6.13 -34.45
CA VAL A 399 -1.94 -5.04 -33.80
C VAL A 399 -3.01 -5.61 -32.89
N LEU A 400 -3.31 -4.89 -31.81
CA LEU A 400 -4.34 -5.30 -30.87
C LEU A 400 -5.69 -4.73 -31.32
N GLU A 401 -6.64 -5.59 -31.67
CA GLU A 401 -8.01 -5.23 -32.07
C GLU A 401 -9.02 -5.83 -31.08
N GLU A 402 -9.91 -4.99 -30.52
CA GLU A 402 -10.94 -5.44 -29.58
C GLU A 402 -12.29 -5.78 -30.25
N GLY A 403 -12.49 -5.44 -31.53
CA GLY A 403 -13.72 -5.76 -32.26
C GLY A 403 -14.99 -5.10 -31.71
N LEU A 404 -14.86 -3.90 -31.12
CA LEU A 404 -15.95 -3.21 -30.43
C LEU A 404 -17.00 -2.65 -31.40
N VAL A 405 -18.28 -2.94 -31.12
CA VAL A 405 -19.44 -2.39 -31.84
C VAL A 405 -20.29 -1.52 -30.93
N LYS A 406 -20.84 -0.40 -31.44
CA LYS A 406 -21.74 0.47 -30.67
C LYS A 406 -23.05 -0.24 -30.35
N VAL A 407 -23.56 -0.03 -29.15
CA VAL A 407 -24.86 -0.54 -28.70
C VAL A 407 -25.68 0.56 -28.03
N GLU A 408 -27.01 0.40 -27.99
CA GLU A 408 -27.92 1.41 -27.45
C GLU A 408 -28.21 1.24 -25.95
N ALA A 409 -28.05 0.02 -25.41
CA ALA A 409 -28.43 -0.31 -24.05
C ALA A 409 -27.43 -1.24 -23.36
N LEU A 410 -27.31 -1.07 -22.04
CA LEU A 410 -26.54 -1.93 -21.15
C LEU A 410 -27.45 -2.94 -20.43
N PRO A 411 -26.90 -4.09 -20.01
CA PRO A 411 -27.61 -5.05 -19.16
C PRO A 411 -27.78 -4.58 -17.71
N ILE A 412 -27.25 -3.41 -17.35
CA ILE A 412 -27.31 -2.82 -16.00
C ILE A 412 -27.78 -1.37 -16.05
N LYS A 413 -28.37 -0.90 -14.95
CA LYS A 413 -28.69 0.51 -14.76
C LYS A 413 -27.48 1.24 -14.16
N LEU A 414 -27.04 2.29 -14.84
CA LEU A 414 -26.06 3.24 -14.33
C LEU A 414 -26.80 4.48 -13.79
N GLU A 415 -26.42 4.95 -12.61
CA GLU A 415 -26.89 6.19 -12.02
C GLU A 415 -25.72 7.17 -11.88
N PHE A 416 -25.79 8.28 -12.60
CA PHE A 416 -24.78 9.33 -12.53
C PHE A 416 -25.09 10.29 -11.40
N VAL A 417 -24.08 10.57 -10.57
CA VAL A 417 -24.17 11.44 -9.40
C VAL A 417 -23.29 12.65 -9.67
N GLY A 418 -23.81 13.85 -9.41
CA GLY A 418 -23.03 15.09 -9.44
C GLY A 418 -22.31 15.41 -10.75
N CYS A 419 -22.74 14.81 -11.87
CA CYS A 419 -22.14 15.00 -13.19
C CYS A 419 -23.17 14.75 -14.30
N GLU A 420 -22.85 15.21 -15.51
CA GLU A 420 -23.57 14.91 -16.75
C GLU A 420 -22.55 14.39 -17.77
N PRO A 421 -22.34 13.07 -17.85
CA PRO A 421 -21.32 12.51 -18.72
C PRO A 421 -21.77 12.43 -20.17
N GLU A 422 -20.81 12.60 -21.09
CA GLU A 422 -20.88 12.01 -22.43
C GLU A 422 -20.59 10.51 -22.30
N VAL A 423 -21.55 9.67 -22.67
CA VAL A 423 -21.44 8.21 -22.49
C VAL A 423 -21.51 7.49 -23.83
N GLU A 424 -20.56 6.59 -24.04
CA GLU A 424 -20.55 5.66 -25.17
C GLU A 424 -20.62 4.21 -24.67
N TYR A 425 -21.57 3.44 -25.22
CA TYR A 425 -21.71 2.02 -24.96
C TYR A 425 -21.21 1.21 -26.16
N LEU A 426 -20.27 0.33 -25.90
CA LEU A 426 -19.71 -0.60 -26.89
C LEU A 426 -19.88 -2.03 -26.40
N ARG A 427 -19.79 -2.99 -27.31
CA ARG A 427 -19.87 -4.42 -27.01
C ARG A 427 -18.89 -5.21 -27.86
N SER A 428 -18.30 -6.25 -27.27
CA SER A 428 -17.58 -7.33 -27.97
C SER A 428 -17.93 -8.66 -27.29
N GLY A 429 -18.64 -9.55 -27.99
CA GLY A 429 -19.13 -10.79 -27.39
C GLY A 429 -20.08 -10.55 -26.20
N GLU A 430 -19.75 -11.06 -25.01
CA GLU A 430 -20.49 -10.87 -23.75
C GLU A 430 -19.91 -9.75 -22.87
N GLU A 431 -18.91 -9.02 -23.36
CA GLU A 431 -18.33 -7.85 -22.70
C GLU A 431 -18.95 -6.56 -23.24
N TYR A 432 -19.41 -5.70 -22.34
CA TYR A 432 -19.84 -4.34 -22.64
C TYR A 432 -18.79 -3.36 -22.11
N VAL A 433 -18.48 -2.33 -22.90
CA VAL A 433 -17.54 -1.27 -22.53
C VAL A 433 -18.34 0.02 -22.38
N VAL A 434 -18.17 0.67 -21.23
CA VAL A 434 -18.81 1.94 -20.92
C VAL A 434 -17.71 2.99 -20.82
N ARG A 435 -17.67 3.91 -21.79
CA ARG A 435 -16.79 5.07 -21.76
C ARG A 435 -17.56 6.29 -21.31
N MET A 436 -17.03 6.99 -20.32
CA MET A 436 -17.69 8.12 -19.67
C MET A 436 -16.73 9.29 -19.62
N ARG A 437 -17.09 10.40 -20.27
CA ARG A 437 -16.35 11.67 -20.15
C ARG A 437 -17.18 12.69 -19.38
N PHE A 438 -16.65 13.22 -18.29
CA PHE A 438 -17.38 14.22 -17.48
C PHE A 438 -16.47 15.16 -16.70
N ARG A 439 -17.05 16.28 -16.27
CA ARG A 439 -16.52 17.14 -15.22
C ARG A 439 -17.41 17.06 -13.97
N PRO A 440 -16.85 17.13 -12.76
CA PRO A 440 -17.66 17.15 -11.54
C PRO A 440 -18.44 18.48 -11.46
N LYS A 441 -19.73 18.39 -11.18
CA LYS A 441 -20.66 19.52 -11.00
C LYS A 441 -21.16 19.66 -9.55
N ALA A 442 -20.81 18.73 -8.68
CA ALA A 442 -21.14 18.72 -7.25
C ALA A 442 -19.95 18.21 -6.44
N GLU A 443 -20.05 18.30 -5.10
CA GLU A 443 -19.02 17.82 -4.17
C GLU A 443 -18.69 16.35 -4.37
N VAL A 444 -19.71 15.51 -4.59
CA VAL A 444 -19.55 14.10 -4.95
C VAL A 444 -19.98 13.90 -6.40
N ALA A 445 -19.12 13.28 -7.21
CA ALA A 445 -19.40 13.01 -8.62
C ALA A 445 -18.97 11.59 -9.02
N GLY A 446 -19.66 10.99 -10.00
CA GLY A 446 -19.29 9.69 -10.55
C GLY A 446 -20.49 8.85 -10.96
N VAL A 447 -20.36 7.53 -10.84
CA VAL A 447 -21.39 6.56 -11.26
C VAL A 447 -21.66 5.53 -10.17
N LYS A 448 -22.94 5.20 -9.99
CA LYS A 448 -23.43 4.15 -9.10
C LYS A 448 -24.15 3.05 -9.88
N VAL A 449 -24.11 1.85 -9.34
CA VAL A 449 -24.96 0.71 -9.73
C VAL A 449 -25.67 0.14 -8.49
N PRO A 450 -26.84 -0.49 -8.65
CA PRO A 450 -27.53 -1.11 -7.53
C PRO A 450 -26.73 -2.27 -6.89
N LEU A 451 -26.67 -2.30 -5.56
CA LEU A 451 -26.20 -3.46 -4.81
C LEU A 451 -27.36 -4.45 -4.62
N ILE A 452 -27.29 -5.56 -5.35
CA ILE A 452 -28.39 -6.54 -5.42
C ILE A 452 -28.40 -7.43 -4.17
N HIS A 453 -27.22 -7.90 -3.74
CA HIS A 453 -27.05 -8.82 -2.61
C HIS A 453 -26.10 -8.28 -1.54
N SER A 454 -26.21 -8.78 -0.32
CA SER A 454 -25.22 -8.54 0.75
C SER A 454 -23.93 -9.36 0.55
N LEU A 455 -23.92 -10.30 -0.41
CA LEU A 455 -22.75 -11.06 -0.81
C LEU A 455 -22.06 -10.31 -1.94
N VAL A 456 -20.81 -9.90 -1.72
CA VAL A 456 -19.98 -9.22 -2.71
C VAL A 456 -18.75 -10.06 -2.97
N SER A 457 -18.48 -10.38 -4.24
CA SER A 457 -17.30 -11.15 -4.62
C SER A 457 -16.30 -10.26 -5.34
N TYR A 458 -15.07 -10.24 -4.85
CA TYR A 458 -13.96 -9.46 -5.42
C TYR A 458 -12.61 -10.08 -5.05
N SER A 459 -11.54 -9.62 -5.69
CA SER A 459 -10.18 -10.05 -5.37
C SER A 459 -9.56 -9.13 -4.33
N HIS A 460 -9.03 -9.73 -3.26
CA HIS A 460 -8.32 -9.00 -2.23
C HIS A 460 -6.98 -8.47 -2.75
N SER A 461 -6.55 -7.30 -2.27
CA SER A 461 -5.19 -6.82 -2.57
C SER A 461 -4.15 -7.82 -2.06
N LEU A 462 -3.08 -8.06 -2.83
CA LEU A 462 -2.10 -9.16 -2.65
C LEU A 462 -2.64 -10.57 -2.98
N ASN A 463 -3.76 -10.69 -3.68
CA ASN A 463 -4.27 -11.97 -4.20
C ASN A 463 -5.13 -11.75 -5.45
N ASP A 464 -4.51 -11.25 -6.52
CA ASP A 464 -5.22 -10.84 -7.75
C ASP A 464 -5.88 -12.00 -8.50
N GLU A 465 -5.37 -13.22 -8.34
CA GLU A 465 -5.74 -14.42 -9.10
C GLU A 465 -6.85 -15.25 -8.44
N GLU A 466 -7.38 -14.81 -7.29
CA GLU A 466 -8.47 -15.47 -6.59
C GLU A 466 -9.58 -14.46 -6.29
N VAL A 467 -10.81 -14.96 -6.17
CA VAL A 467 -11.97 -14.16 -5.76
C VAL A 467 -12.56 -14.76 -4.49
N GLU A 468 -12.74 -13.93 -3.47
CA GLU A 468 -13.46 -14.31 -2.26
C GLU A 468 -14.84 -13.66 -2.24
N THR A 469 -15.85 -14.39 -1.76
CA THR A 469 -17.20 -13.87 -1.52
C THR A 469 -17.33 -13.43 -0.07
N VAL A 470 -17.50 -12.13 0.13
CA VAL A 470 -17.67 -11.50 1.44
C VAL A 470 -19.15 -11.28 1.74
N ASN A 471 -19.58 -11.69 2.93
CA ASN A 471 -20.91 -11.36 3.45
C ASN A 471 -20.85 -10.06 4.26
N LEU A 472 -21.38 -8.98 3.68
CA LEU A 472 -21.39 -7.64 4.27
C LEU A 472 -22.20 -7.53 5.58
N ASP A 473 -23.12 -8.49 5.83
CA ASP A 473 -23.94 -8.52 7.04
C ASP A 473 -23.14 -9.01 8.27
N LYS A 474 -21.94 -9.57 8.08
CA LYS A 474 -21.04 -9.93 9.19
C LYS A 474 -20.34 -8.72 9.83
N PHE A 475 -20.39 -7.55 9.19
CA PHE A 475 -19.62 -6.38 9.61
C PHE A 475 -20.51 -5.25 10.12
N ASP A 476 -19.98 -4.47 11.06
CA ASP A 476 -20.71 -3.40 11.74
C ASP A 476 -20.66 -2.03 11.04
N PHE A 477 -19.90 -1.88 9.94
CA PHE A 477 -19.81 -0.63 9.18
C PHE A 477 -21.07 -0.36 8.34
N ASN A 478 -21.31 0.88 7.90
CA ASN A 478 -22.42 1.22 6.99
C ASN A 478 -22.00 1.08 5.51
N HIS A 479 -20.77 1.48 5.21
CA HIS A 479 -20.13 1.39 3.90
C HIS A 479 -18.68 0.97 4.07
N ILE A 480 -18.05 0.53 2.98
CA ILE A 480 -16.61 0.27 2.89
C ILE A 480 -16.10 0.73 1.53
N TYR A 481 -14.82 1.10 1.44
CA TYR A 481 -14.16 1.41 0.18
C TYR A 481 -13.11 0.36 -0.15
N LEU A 482 -13.26 -0.28 -1.30
CA LEU A 482 -12.39 -1.37 -1.76
C LEU A 482 -11.47 -0.88 -2.89
N PRO A 483 -10.17 -1.18 -2.87
CA PRO A 483 -9.21 -0.66 -3.85
C PRO A 483 -9.33 -1.32 -5.23
N LEU A 484 -9.60 -2.63 -5.27
CA LEU A 484 -9.71 -3.47 -6.47
C LEU A 484 -8.54 -3.30 -7.46
N PRO A 485 -7.35 -3.84 -7.16
CA PRO A 485 -6.18 -3.75 -8.04
C PRO A 485 -6.38 -4.46 -9.40
N ASN A 486 -7.09 -5.58 -9.46
CA ASN A 486 -7.53 -6.16 -10.73
C ASN A 486 -8.84 -5.55 -11.27
N GLY A 487 -9.47 -4.64 -10.52
CA GLY A 487 -10.68 -3.91 -10.90
C GLY A 487 -11.99 -4.68 -10.77
N LEU A 488 -11.98 -5.97 -10.42
CA LEU A 488 -13.14 -6.86 -10.42
C LEU A 488 -14.04 -6.69 -9.19
N ILE A 489 -15.34 -6.55 -9.41
CA ILE A 489 -16.38 -6.73 -8.38
C ILE A 489 -17.64 -7.34 -9.00
N SER A 490 -18.24 -8.31 -8.31
CA SER A 490 -19.41 -9.05 -8.81
C SER A 490 -20.71 -8.51 -8.22
N LEU A 491 -21.72 -8.34 -9.07
CA LEU A 491 -23.08 -7.94 -8.68
C LEU A 491 -23.97 -9.16 -8.38
N ASP A 492 -23.79 -10.22 -9.16
CA ASP A 492 -24.42 -11.53 -9.00
C ASP A 492 -23.53 -12.64 -9.63
N GLU A 493 -24.05 -13.85 -9.80
CA GLU A 493 -23.33 -15.01 -10.36
C GLU A 493 -22.95 -14.88 -11.84
N ARG A 494 -23.55 -13.92 -12.57
CA ARG A 494 -23.35 -13.73 -14.02
C ARG A 494 -22.97 -12.31 -14.41
N MET A 495 -23.14 -11.34 -13.53
CA MET A 495 -22.92 -9.92 -13.80
C MET A 495 -21.74 -9.41 -12.98
N HIS A 496 -20.68 -9.06 -13.68
CA HIS A 496 -19.43 -8.58 -13.08
C HIS A 496 -19.04 -7.23 -13.65
N LEU A 497 -18.39 -6.42 -12.83
CA LEU A 497 -17.82 -5.13 -13.21
C LEU A 497 -16.31 -5.21 -13.12
N VAL A 498 -15.62 -4.63 -14.12
CA VAL A 498 -14.18 -4.41 -14.07
C VAL A 498 -13.92 -2.93 -14.35
N LYS A 499 -13.44 -2.18 -13.34
CA LYS A 499 -12.95 -0.82 -13.60
C LYS A 499 -11.59 -0.90 -14.30
N VAL A 500 -11.39 -0.11 -15.36
CA VAL A 500 -10.11 -0.05 -16.05
C VAL A 500 -9.21 0.90 -15.29
N ASN A 501 -8.24 0.36 -14.54
CA ASN A 501 -7.41 1.15 -13.63
C ASN A 501 -6.50 2.14 -14.37
N GLU A 502 -6.12 1.90 -15.62
CA GLU A 502 -5.43 2.93 -16.45
C GLU A 502 -6.29 4.19 -16.72
N LYS A 503 -7.62 4.11 -16.51
CA LYS A 503 -8.57 5.19 -16.81
C LYS A 503 -9.30 5.73 -15.58
N MET A 504 -9.55 4.87 -14.60
CA MET A 504 -10.38 5.20 -13.44
C MET A 504 -9.93 4.47 -12.17
N HIS A 505 -8.67 4.63 -11.76
CA HIS A 505 -8.18 4.03 -10.52
C HIS A 505 -8.69 4.77 -9.27
N VAL A 506 -9.98 4.60 -9.00
CA VAL A 506 -10.73 5.09 -7.84
C VAL A 506 -11.11 3.91 -6.93
N ALA A 507 -11.21 4.13 -5.62
CA ALA A 507 -11.73 3.12 -4.70
C ALA A 507 -13.24 2.97 -4.86
N VAL A 508 -13.73 1.75 -4.73
CA VAL A 508 -15.14 1.41 -4.93
C VAL A 508 -15.87 1.46 -3.60
N ARG A 509 -16.87 2.34 -3.52
CA ARG A 509 -17.77 2.43 -2.36
C ARG A 509 -18.80 1.32 -2.43
N VAL A 510 -18.86 0.45 -1.43
CA VAL A 510 -19.94 -0.52 -1.24
C VAL A 510 -20.77 -0.04 -0.06
N ASP A 511 -22.00 0.42 -0.32
CA ASP A 511 -22.87 1.02 0.68
C ASP A 511 -24.09 0.11 0.97
N LYS A 512 -24.24 -0.32 2.23
CA LYS A 512 -25.34 -1.20 2.67
C LYS A 512 -26.64 -0.45 2.90
N ILE A 513 -26.57 0.84 3.22
CA ILE A 513 -27.72 1.69 3.53
C ILE A 513 -28.36 2.20 2.24
N GLU A 514 -27.55 2.75 1.34
CA GLU A 514 -28.00 3.17 0.01
C GLU A 514 -28.23 2.00 -0.94
N ARG A 515 -27.75 0.80 -0.59
CA ARG A 515 -27.74 -0.39 -1.44
C ARG A 515 -27.17 -0.08 -2.83
N SER A 516 -25.94 0.44 -2.85
CA SER A 516 -25.25 0.78 -4.09
C SER A 516 -23.77 0.41 -4.06
N ILE A 517 -23.23 0.16 -5.26
CA ILE A 517 -21.79 0.12 -5.53
C ILE A 517 -21.47 1.38 -6.33
N GLY A 518 -20.56 2.21 -5.83
CA GLY A 518 -20.24 3.52 -6.39
C GLY A 518 -18.77 3.65 -6.75
N PHE A 519 -18.52 4.16 -7.95
CA PHE A 519 -17.23 4.69 -8.38
C PHE A 519 -17.35 6.20 -8.31
N LEU A 520 -16.90 6.78 -7.20
CA LEU A 520 -17.19 8.16 -6.82
C LEU A 520 -15.91 8.89 -6.47
N VAL A 521 -15.86 10.18 -6.81
CA VAL A 521 -14.88 11.13 -6.31
C VAL A 521 -15.58 12.17 -5.44
N GLU A 522 -14.91 12.63 -4.39
CA GLU A 522 -15.35 13.69 -3.47
C GLU A 522 -14.35 14.84 -3.51
N GLY A 523 -14.85 16.08 -3.57
CA GLY A 523 -14.03 17.28 -3.57
C GLY A 523 -13.24 17.53 -4.87
N ALA A 524 -13.45 16.71 -5.91
CA ALA A 524 -12.70 16.81 -7.16
C ALA A 524 -12.86 18.21 -7.81
N PRO A 525 -11.76 18.85 -8.27
CA PRO A 525 -11.84 20.19 -8.83
C PRO A 525 -12.75 20.26 -10.07
N SER A 526 -13.60 21.29 -10.16
CA SER A 526 -14.60 21.42 -11.25
C SER A 526 -14.01 21.57 -12.66
N TYR A 527 -12.75 21.98 -12.76
CA TYR A 527 -12.02 22.09 -14.03
C TYR A 527 -11.48 20.73 -14.51
N MET A 528 -11.39 19.74 -13.62
CA MET A 528 -10.87 18.42 -13.92
C MET A 528 -11.85 17.65 -14.79
N GLU A 529 -11.34 17.04 -15.85
CA GLU A 529 -12.11 16.16 -16.74
C GLU A 529 -11.68 14.71 -16.50
N PHE A 530 -12.66 13.85 -16.33
CA PHE A 530 -12.49 12.41 -16.17
C PHE A 530 -12.85 11.72 -17.49
N ASP A 531 -11.99 10.80 -17.93
CA ASP A 531 -12.19 9.90 -19.08
C ASP A 531 -12.17 8.46 -18.55
N TRP A 532 -13.29 8.01 -18.02
CA TRP A 532 -13.42 6.74 -17.31
C TRP A 532 -13.88 5.63 -18.24
N GLU A 533 -13.40 4.41 -17.97
CA GLU A 533 -13.81 3.21 -18.69
C GLU A 533 -14.14 2.08 -17.70
N LEU A 534 -15.36 1.55 -17.82
CA LEU A 534 -15.88 0.44 -17.03
C LEU A 534 -16.28 -0.70 -17.96
N ARG A 535 -15.83 -1.93 -17.67
CA ARG A 535 -16.28 -3.13 -18.36
C ARG A 535 -17.41 -3.78 -17.56
N VAL A 536 -18.47 -4.17 -18.24
CA VAL A 536 -19.59 -4.94 -17.70
C VAL A 536 -19.59 -6.30 -18.38
N LEU A 537 -19.32 -7.36 -17.61
CA LEU A 537 -19.12 -8.71 -18.12
C LEU A 537 -20.34 -9.56 -17.75
N ARG A 538 -20.95 -10.18 -18.77
CA ARG A 538 -22.06 -11.13 -18.59
C ARG A 538 -21.57 -12.57 -18.78
N THR A 539 -20.80 -13.07 -17.81
CA THR A 539 -20.15 -14.38 -17.92
C THR A 539 -20.02 -15.06 -16.55
N SER A 540 -19.32 -16.19 -16.46
CA SER A 540 -18.95 -16.83 -15.20
C SER A 540 -17.91 -15.99 -14.45
N LEU A 541 -17.83 -16.18 -13.13
CA LEU A 541 -16.84 -15.49 -12.30
C LEU A 541 -15.39 -15.80 -12.73
N GLU A 542 -15.12 -17.03 -13.18
CA GLU A 542 -13.79 -17.45 -13.65
C GLU A 542 -13.38 -16.69 -14.93
N GLU A 543 -14.30 -16.56 -15.89
CA GLU A 543 -14.04 -15.79 -17.11
C GLU A 543 -13.91 -14.29 -16.82
N ALA A 544 -14.72 -13.76 -15.89
CA ALA A 544 -14.63 -12.37 -15.46
C ALA A 544 -13.30 -12.06 -14.78
N LEU A 545 -12.81 -12.98 -13.93
CA LEU A 545 -11.50 -12.88 -13.30
C LEU A 545 -10.37 -12.91 -14.32
N ARG A 546 -10.36 -13.88 -15.24
CA ARG A 546 -9.37 -13.92 -16.33
C ARG A 546 -9.35 -12.60 -17.10
N ARG A 547 -10.53 -12.06 -17.41
CA ARG A 547 -10.63 -10.79 -18.12
C ARG A 547 -10.13 -9.60 -17.30
N ALA A 548 -10.41 -9.58 -16.00
CA ALA A 548 -9.90 -8.56 -15.08
C ALA A 548 -8.36 -8.57 -15.00
N LEU A 549 -7.77 -9.77 -14.92
CA LEU A 549 -6.31 -9.95 -14.99
C LEU A 549 -5.74 -9.43 -16.31
N GLU A 550 -6.32 -9.80 -17.45
CA GLU A 550 -5.90 -9.32 -18.78
C GLU A 550 -6.01 -7.80 -18.97
N ILE A 551 -6.88 -7.11 -18.21
CA ILE A 551 -7.07 -5.66 -18.33
C ILE A 551 -6.10 -4.90 -17.41
N ASN A 552 -6.02 -5.31 -16.15
CA ASN A 552 -5.39 -4.49 -15.10
C ASN A 552 -4.08 -5.06 -14.56
N VAL A 553 -3.89 -6.39 -14.57
CA VAL A 553 -2.75 -7.04 -13.91
C VAL A 553 -1.69 -7.45 -14.93
N TRP A 554 -2.10 -8.10 -16.02
CA TRP A 554 -1.23 -8.61 -17.07
C TRP A 554 -1.72 -8.17 -18.45
N PRO A 555 -1.67 -6.86 -18.76
CA PRO A 555 -2.19 -6.33 -20.01
C PRO A 555 -1.40 -6.82 -21.22
N ARG A 556 -2.10 -7.04 -22.33
CA ARG A 556 -1.47 -7.15 -23.65
C ARG A 556 -1.09 -5.75 -24.13
N VAL A 557 0.18 -5.56 -24.49
CA VAL A 557 0.72 -4.24 -24.83
C VAL A 557 1.23 -4.24 -26.26
N GLN A 558 0.71 -3.33 -27.08
CA GLN A 558 1.20 -3.10 -28.43
C GLN A 558 2.36 -2.09 -28.39
N VAL A 559 3.54 -2.48 -28.87
CA VAL A 559 4.77 -1.66 -28.78
C VAL A 559 5.60 -1.58 -30.05
#